data_AF-A0A560X670-F1
#
_entry.id   AF-A0A560X670-F1
#
_cell.length_a   1.000
_cell.length_b   1.000
_cell.length_c   1.000
_cell.angle_alpha   90.00
_cell.angle_beta   90.00
_cell.angle_gamma   90.00
#
_symmetry.space_group_name_H-M   'P 1'
#
loop_
_entity.id
_entity.type
_entity.pdbx_description
1 polymer ?
#
loop_
_entity_poly.entity_id
_entity_poly.type
_entity_poly.pdbx_seq_one_letter_code
_entity_poly.pdbx_strand_id
1 'polypeptide(L)'
;MKAGGIVNYGTDLDDLDFAAVARSAGIFGVRVDRAGQLDDALREALALDGPAVVDARTASRELSLPPNLTYDQVKGFSLFATRTVLSGQGDELLELAKTNLHELPLLR
;
A
#
# COMPACT_ATOMS: atom_id res chain seq x y z
N MET A 1 11.01 8.41 -3.25
CA MET A 1 10.51 7.15 -3.84
C MET A 1 11.56 6.07 -3.68
N LYS A 2 11.21 4.88 -3.17
CA LYS A 2 12.14 3.75 -2.95
C LYS A 2 12.98 3.40 -4.20
N ALA A 3 12.41 3.62 -5.39
CA ALA A 3 13.09 3.48 -6.69
C ALA A 3 14.34 4.37 -6.89
N GLY A 4 14.51 5.43 -6.09
CA GLY A 4 15.66 6.34 -6.14
C GLY A 4 16.74 6.07 -5.08
N GLY A 5 16.61 5.00 -4.27
CA GLY A 5 17.62 4.64 -3.25
C GLY A 5 17.58 5.49 -1.95
N ILE A 6 16.53 6.28 -1.76
CA ILE A 6 16.31 7.07 -0.54
C ILE A 6 15.73 6.16 0.55
N VAL A 7 16.40 6.11 1.70
CA VAL A 7 15.92 5.40 2.91
C VAL A 7 14.79 6.21 3.53
N ASN A 8 13.72 5.55 3.94
CA ASN A 8 12.59 6.20 4.61
C ASN A 8 13.06 6.82 5.94
N TYR A 9 12.72 8.09 6.18
CA TYR A 9 12.97 8.81 7.44
C TYR A 9 11.80 9.74 7.76
N GLY A 10 11.18 9.58 8.93
CA GLY A 10 10.07 10.43 9.37
C GLY A 10 8.80 10.31 8.54
N THR A 11 8.61 9.20 7.83
CA THR A 11 7.43 8.93 6.98
C THR A 11 6.42 7.99 7.63
N ASP A 12 6.70 7.53 8.84
CA ASP A 12 5.80 6.65 9.59
C ASP A 12 4.64 7.46 10.16
N LEU A 13 3.44 6.89 10.07
CA LEU A 13 2.21 7.43 10.61
C LEU A 13 1.60 6.38 11.54
N ASP A 14 1.06 6.82 12.68
CA ASP A 14 0.29 5.94 13.56
C ASP A 14 -0.99 5.46 12.86
N ASP A 15 -1.43 4.24 13.20
CA ASP A 15 -2.67 3.67 12.66
C ASP A 15 -3.89 4.42 13.24
N LEU A 16 -4.42 5.35 12.46
CA LEU A 16 -5.59 6.15 12.79
C LEU A 16 -6.84 5.59 12.10
N ASP A 17 -7.95 5.54 12.83
CA ASP A 17 -9.27 5.23 12.26
C ASP A 17 -9.93 6.53 11.76
N PHE A 18 -9.73 6.83 10.48
CA PHE A 18 -10.32 8.03 9.86
C PHE A 18 -11.85 7.95 9.78
N ALA A 19 -12.40 6.73 9.68
CA ALA A 19 -13.84 6.53 9.70
C ALA A 19 -14.44 6.87 11.08
N ALA A 20 -13.76 6.55 12.18
CA ALA A 20 -14.17 6.95 13.53
C ALA A 20 -14.16 8.47 13.70
N VAL A 21 -13.13 9.15 13.18
CA VAL A 21 -13.05 10.62 13.18
C VAL A 21 -14.23 11.20 12.40
N ALA A 22 -14.53 10.70 11.21
CA ALA A 22 -15.68 11.15 10.41
C ALA A 22 -17.01 10.99 11.16
N ARG A 23 -17.24 9.82 11.77
CA ARG A 23 -18.43 9.56 12.58
C ARG A 23 -18.56 10.52 13.76
N SER A 24 -17.44 10.87 14.42
CA SER A 24 -17.45 11.84 15.52
C SER A 24 -17.84 13.27 15.09
N ALA A 25 -17.60 13.61 13.82
CA ALA A 25 -17.99 14.88 13.22
C ALA A 25 -19.40 14.87 12.61
N GLY A 26 -20.16 13.78 12.79
CA GLY A 26 -21.51 13.61 12.19
C GLY A 26 -21.48 13.31 10.68
N ILE A 27 -20.33 12.91 10.15
CA ILE A 27 -20.15 12.51 8.75
C ILE A 27 -20.23 10.99 8.66
N PHE A 28 -20.78 10.47 7.56
CA PHE A 28 -20.73 9.03 7.32
C PHE A 28 -19.29 8.57 7.21
N GLY A 29 -18.92 7.52 7.96
CA GLY A 29 -17.57 6.99 7.98
C GLY A 29 -17.57 5.47 8.00
N VAL A 30 -16.96 4.85 6.99
CA VAL A 30 -16.79 3.39 6.87
C VAL A 30 -15.32 3.04 6.71
N ARG A 31 -14.86 2.00 7.41
CA ARG A 31 -13.50 1.46 7.29
C ARG A 31 -13.52 0.15 6.50
N VAL A 32 -12.59 0.02 5.56
CA VAL A 32 -12.43 -1.12 4.67
C VAL A 32 -11.07 -1.75 4.93
N ASP A 33 -11.07 -2.89 5.64
CA ASP A 33 -9.84 -3.63 5.94
C ASP A 33 -9.59 -4.79 4.94
N ARG A 34 -10.60 -5.18 4.15
CA ARG A 34 -10.50 -6.25 3.14
C ARG A 34 -10.97 -5.76 1.78
N ALA A 35 -10.23 -6.10 0.73
CA ALA A 35 -10.54 -5.70 -0.64
C ALA A 35 -11.98 -6.04 -1.09
N GLY A 36 -12.51 -7.18 -0.66
CA GLY A 36 -13.89 -7.59 -0.98
C GLY A 36 -15.00 -6.72 -0.36
N GLN A 37 -14.68 -5.85 0.59
CA GLN A 37 -15.63 -4.92 1.21
C GLN A 37 -15.69 -3.57 0.50
N LEU A 38 -14.75 -3.29 -0.42
CA LEU A 38 -14.59 -1.96 -1.02
C LEU A 38 -15.77 -1.57 -1.91
N ASP A 39 -16.28 -2.49 -2.73
CA ASP A 39 -17.39 -2.18 -3.66
C ASP A 39 -18.65 -1.79 -2.89
N ASP A 40 -19.00 -2.56 -1.85
CA ASP A 40 -20.16 -2.29 -1.01
C ASP A 40 -20.00 -0.97 -0.24
N ALA A 41 -18.82 -0.72 0.34
CA ALA A 41 -18.53 0.51 1.07
C ALA A 41 -18.62 1.76 0.17
N LEU A 42 -18.16 1.66 -1.08
CA LEU A 42 -18.27 2.73 -2.06
C LEU A 42 -19.73 2.95 -2.48
N ARG A 43 -20.50 1.89 -2.71
CA ARG A 43 -21.94 2.00 -3.04
C ARG A 43 -22.72 2.70 -1.92
N GLU A 44 -22.47 2.31 -0.67
CA GLU A 44 -23.13 2.92 0.49
C GLU A 44 -22.75 4.40 0.62
N ALA A 45 -21.46 4.73 0.52
CA ALA A 45 -20.99 6.11 0.59
C ALA A 45 -21.55 6.99 -0.54
N LEU A 46 -21.60 6.48 -1.77
CA LEU A 46 -22.08 7.23 -2.95
C LEU A 46 -23.60 7.36 -3.01
N ALA A 47 -24.35 6.52 -2.29
CA ALA A 47 -25.80 6.60 -2.21
C ALA A 47 -26.30 7.70 -1.24
N LEU A 48 -25.41 8.25 -0.41
CA LEU A 48 -25.74 9.28 0.55
C LEU A 48 -25.75 10.66 -0.13
N ASP A 49 -26.81 11.42 0.13
CA ASP A 49 -26.86 12.84 -0.21
C ASP A 49 -26.18 13.65 0.90
N GLY A 50 -24.84 13.61 0.92
CA GLY A 50 -24.04 14.24 1.97
C GLY A 50 -22.57 13.83 1.97
N PRO A 51 -21.77 14.38 2.90
CA PRO A 51 -20.35 14.04 3.03
C PRO A 51 -20.18 12.61 3.55
N ALA A 52 -19.20 11.90 2.98
CA ALA A 52 -18.84 10.53 3.34
C ALA A 52 -17.32 10.36 3.34
N VAL A 53 -16.81 9.53 4.26
CA VAL A 53 -15.41 9.12 4.36
C VAL A 53 -15.33 7.60 4.26
N VAL A 54 -14.57 7.12 3.28
CA VAL A 54 -14.22 5.70 3.12
C VAL A 54 -12.74 5.55 3.47
N ASP A 55 -12.45 5.00 4.64
CA ASP A 55 -11.10 4.70 5.12
C ASP A 55 -10.67 3.33 4.62
N ALA A 56 -9.94 3.27 3.51
CA ALA A 56 -9.50 2.01 2.91
C ALA A 56 -8.05 1.69 3.26
N ARG A 57 -7.84 0.57 3.97
CA ARG A 57 -6.50 0.05 4.26
C ARG A 57 -5.87 -0.49 2.97
N THR A 58 -4.81 0.16 2.53
CA THR A 58 -3.98 -0.30 1.41
C THR A 58 -2.70 -0.95 1.92
N ALA A 59 -2.00 -1.65 1.02
CA ALA A 59 -0.68 -2.16 1.33
C ALA A 59 0.29 -0.99 1.51
N SER A 60 0.91 -0.88 2.69
CA SER A 60 1.91 0.17 2.99
C SER A 60 3.20 0.04 2.18
N ARG A 61 3.36 -1.08 1.47
CA ARG A 61 4.58 -1.45 0.73
C ARG A 61 4.23 -1.92 -0.67
N GLU A 62 3.65 -1.04 -1.46
CA GLU A 62 3.60 -1.24 -2.91
C GLU A 62 4.98 -0.94 -3.49
N LEU A 63 5.62 -1.96 -4.06
CA LEU A 63 6.63 -1.71 -5.06
C LEU A 63 5.85 -1.21 -6.27
N SER A 64 6.05 0.03 -6.72
CA SER A 64 5.68 0.38 -8.09
C SER A 64 6.56 -0.48 -9.00
N LEU A 65 6.14 -1.72 -9.25
CA LEU A 65 6.73 -2.58 -10.27
C LEU A 65 6.43 -1.89 -11.59
N PRO A 66 7.44 -1.32 -12.27
CA PRO A 66 7.20 -0.79 -13.59
C PRO A 66 6.74 -1.95 -14.48
N PRO A 67 5.67 -1.79 -15.28
CA PRO A 67 5.10 -2.86 -16.11
C PRO A 67 6.07 -3.38 -17.19
N ASN A 68 7.19 -2.67 -17.42
CA ASN A 68 8.27 -3.13 -18.28
C ASN A 68 9.59 -3.11 -17.51
N LEU A 69 10.07 -4.29 -17.11
CA LEU A 69 11.41 -4.48 -16.55
C LEU A 69 12.47 -4.17 -17.60
N THR A 70 12.93 -2.92 -17.65
CA THR A 70 14.13 -2.56 -18.44
C THR A 70 15.39 -2.99 -17.70
N TYR A 71 16.45 -3.36 -18.44
CA TYR A 71 17.69 -3.92 -17.87
C TYR A 71 18.34 -3.03 -16.80
N ASP A 72 18.23 -1.70 -16.94
CA ASP A 72 18.76 -0.76 -15.96
C ASP A 72 17.92 -0.68 -14.67
N GLN A 73 16.62 -0.95 -14.74
CA GLN A 73 15.75 -1.02 -13.56
C GLN A 73 15.98 -2.30 -12.74
N VAL A 74 16.33 -3.41 -13.39
CA VAL A 74 16.74 -4.66 -12.72
C VAL A 74 17.99 -4.44 -11.86
N LYS A 75 18.96 -3.66 -12.36
CA LYS A 75 20.15 -3.28 -11.58
C LYS A 75 19.76 -2.45 -10.35
N GLY A 76 18.89 -1.44 -10.52
CA GLY A 76 18.38 -0.61 -9.43
C GLY A 76 17.65 -1.42 -8.35
N PHE A 77 16.81 -2.37 -8.76
CA PHE A 77 16.13 -3.29 -7.85
C PHE A 77 17.11 -4.21 -7.11
N SER A 78 18.11 -4.77 -7.81
CA SER A 78 19.11 -5.63 -7.18
C SER A 78 19.97 -4.87 -6.15
N LEU A 79 20.29 -3.60 -6.40
CA LEU A 79 21.00 -2.74 -5.45
C LEU A 79 20.14 -2.41 -4.23
N PHE A 80 18.87 -2.07 -4.44
CA PHE A 80 17.90 -1.85 -3.35
C PHE A 80 17.78 -3.10 -2.48
N ALA A 81 17.50 -4.26 -3.09
CA ALA A 81 17.38 -5.53 -2.38
C ALA A 81 18.65 -5.86 -1.58
N THR A 82 19.82 -5.72 -2.18
CA THR A 82 21.10 -5.96 -1.50
C THR A 82 21.29 -5.03 -0.31
N ARG A 83 20.98 -3.73 -0.46
CA ARG A 83 21.10 -2.75 0.63
C ARG A 83 20.10 -3.03 1.77
N THR A 84 18.88 -3.43 1.45
CA THR A 84 17.82 -3.75 2.43
C THR A 84 18.16 -4.99 3.26
N VAL A 85 18.77 -6.03 2.64
CA VAL A 85 19.30 -7.17 3.38
C VAL A 85 20.45 -6.75 4.30
N LEU A 86 21.40 -5.96 3.79
CA LEU A 86 22.55 -5.50 4.56
C LEU A 86 22.19 -4.53 5.69
N SER A 87 21.08 -3.80 5.59
CA SER A 87 20.56 -2.91 6.63
C SER A 87 19.72 -3.62 7.70
N GLY A 88 19.66 -4.96 7.67
CA GLY A 88 18.90 -5.76 8.64
C GLY A 88 17.38 -5.75 8.44
N GLN A 89 16.91 -5.22 7.32
CA GLN A 89 15.48 -5.08 6.99
C GLN A 89 15.02 -6.20 6.02
N GLY A 90 15.62 -7.39 6.10
CA GLY A 90 15.32 -8.51 5.20
C GLY A 90 13.85 -8.94 5.21
N ASP A 91 13.17 -8.80 6.35
CA ASP A 91 11.72 -9.05 6.48
C ASP A 91 10.89 -8.11 5.59
N GLU A 92 11.40 -6.92 5.27
CA GLU A 92 10.75 -5.99 4.36
C GLU A 92 10.68 -6.53 2.92
N LEU A 93 11.74 -7.22 2.46
CA LEU A 93 11.77 -7.82 1.12
C LEU A 93 10.85 -9.04 1.03
N LEU A 94 10.75 -9.81 2.11
CA LEU A 94 9.87 -10.98 2.15
C LEU A 94 8.40 -10.57 2.07
N GLU A 95 7.99 -9.56 2.84
CA GLU A 95 6.61 -9.05 2.81
C GLU A 95 6.29 -8.37 1.46
N LEU A 96 7.27 -7.70 0.85
CA LEU A 96 7.14 -7.14 -0.48
C LEU A 96 6.89 -8.23 -1.54
N ALA A 97 7.67 -9.33 -1.48
CA ALA A 97 7.51 -10.46 -2.40
C ALA A 97 6.16 -11.17 -2.22
N LYS A 98 5.71 -11.39 -0.97
CA LYS A 98 4.41 -12.00 -0.68
C LYS A 98 3.24 -11.16 -1.19
N THR A 99 3.30 -9.86 -0.98
CA THR A 99 2.22 -8.93 -1.38
C THR A 99 2.07 -8.88 -2.90
N ASN A 100 3.17 -8.95 -3.64
CA ASN A 100 3.19 -8.82 -5.10
C ASN A 100 3.29 -10.17 -5.85
N LEU A 101 3.15 -11.30 -5.16
CA LEU A 101 3.31 -12.64 -5.76
C LEU A 101 2.33 -12.87 -6.93
N HIS A 102 1.16 -12.23 -6.89
CA HIS A 102 0.13 -12.29 -7.93
C HIS A 102 0.50 -11.54 -9.22
N GLU A 103 1.49 -10.64 -9.17
CA GLU A 103 1.99 -9.84 -10.31
C GLU A 103 3.18 -10.51 -11.02
N LEU A 104 3.77 -11.56 -10.44
CA LEU A 104 4.97 -12.19 -10.99
C LEU A 104 4.64 -13.17 -12.12
N PRO A 105 5.17 -12.98 -13.35
CA PRO A 105 4.87 -13.83 -14.51
C PRO A 105 5.47 -15.25 -14.43
N LEU A 106 6.20 -15.59 -13.37
CA LEU A 106 6.87 -16.88 -13.18
C LEU A 106 5.96 -18.00 -12.65
N LEU A 107 4.70 -17.69 -12.32
CA LEU A 107 3.72 -18.65 -11.77
C LEU A 107 2.51 -18.89 -12.69
N ARG A 108 2.63 -18.57 -13.98
CA ARG A 108 1.62 -18.87 -15.01
C ARG A 108 2.13 -19.87 -16.04
#